data_AF-A0A2V8KF07-F1
#
_entry.id   AF-A0A2V8KF07-F1
#
_cell.length_a   1.000
_cell.length_b   1.000
_cell.length_c   1.000
_cell.angle_alpha   90.00
_cell.angle_beta   90.00
_cell.angle_gamma   90.00
#
_symmetry.space_group_name_H-M   'P 1'
#
loop_
_entity.id
_entity.type
_entity.pdbx_description
1 polymer ?
#
loop_
_entity_poly.entity_id
_entity_poly.type
_entity_poly.pdbx_seq_one_letter_code
_entity_poly.pdbx_strand_id
1 'polypeptide(L)'
;MLPLELNVRVAIAVALIAPFGVMMGMPFPQGLRRTGKGSLPAPPFYWGLNGIMSVVGSVGTVVVALIFGFQIVMLAGSACYFFAAIASGPMTRPS
;
A
#
# COMPACT_ATOMS: atom_id res chain seq x y z
N MET A 1 -15.47 32.62 -2.71
CA MET A 1 -14.74 31.54 -2.02
C MET A 1 -15.78 30.58 -1.45
N LEU A 2 -16.42 29.74 -2.29
CA LEU A 2 -17.45 28.81 -1.82
C LEU A 2 -16.76 27.57 -1.21
N PRO A 3 -16.91 27.27 0.09
CA PRO A 3 -16.34 26.08 0.73
C PRO A 3 -16.88 24.75 0.17
N LEU A 4 -17.92 24.82 -0.69
CA LEU A 4 -18.51 23.68 -1.39
C LEU A 4 -17.52 23.02 -2.37
N GLU A 5 -16.70 23.81 -3.07
CA GLU A 5 -15.66 23.30 -4.00
C GLU A 5 -14.66 22.40 -3.27
N LEU A 6 -14.25 22.78 -2.05
CA LEU A 6 -13.29 22.01 -1.26
C LEU A 6 -13.88 20.66 -0.83
N ASN A 7 -15.11 20.68 -0.32
CA ASN A 7 -15.78 19.46 0.15
C ASN A 7 -16.03 18.48 -0.99
N VAL A 8 -16.46 18.97 -2.17
CA VAL A 8 -16.67 18.12 -3.36
C VAL A 8 -15.34 17.55 -3.84
N ARG A 9 -14.28 18.36 -3.89
CA ARG A 9 -12.95 17.90 -4.32
C ARG A 9 -12.35 16.87 -3.35
N VAL A 10 -12.55 17.06 -2.04
CA VAL A 10 -12.18 16.07 -1.01
C VAL A 10 -13.01 14.80 -1.16
N ALA A 11 -14.33 14.90 -1.37
CA ALA A 11 -15.19 13.74 -1.58
C ALA A 11 -14.79 12.92 -2.82
N ILE A 12 -14.46 13.59 -3.94
CA ILE A 12 -13.96 12.94 -5.17
C ILE A 12 -12.60 12.31 -4.92
N ALA A 13 -11.68 13.02 -4.26
CA ALA A 13 -10.36 12.47 -3.92
C ALA A 13 -10.50 11.24 -3.01
N VAL A 14 -11.35 11.29 -1.98
CA VAL A 14 -11.63 10.15 -1.11
C VAL A 14 -12.30 9.02 -1.90
N ALA A 15 -13.28 9.29 -2.76
CA ALA A 15 -13.95 8.27 -3.56
C ALA A 15 -13.00 7.58 -4.56
N LEU A 16 -11.98 8.28 -5.06
CA LEU A 16 -10.95 7.70 -5.94
C LEU A 16 -9.87 6.98 -5.14
N ILE A 17 -9.40 7.55 -4.02
CA ILE A 17 -8.31 6.99 -3.22
C ILE A 17 -8.80 5.83 -2.35
N ALA A 18 -10.02 5.89 -1.80
CA ALA A 18 -10.55 4.88 -0.90
C ALA A 18 -10.59 3.47 -1.49
N PRO A 19 -11.15 3.20 -2.68
CA PRO A 19 -11.15 1.85 -3.24
C PRO A 19 -9.72 1.36 -3.51
N PHE A 20 -8.83 2.23 -3.99
CA PHE A 20 -7.42 1.88 -4.18
C PHE A 20 -6.73 1.59 -2.85
N GLY A 21 -6.87 2.45 -1.84
CA GLY A 21 -6.30 2.27 -0.50
C GLY A 21 -6.83 1.04 0.22
N VAL A 22 -8.11 0.71 0.02
CA VAL A 22 -8.73 -0.52 0.54
C VAL A 22 -8.16 -1.74 -0.19
N MET A 23 -8.00 -1.71 -1.52
CA MET A 23 -7.38 -2.80 -2.28
C MET A 23 -5.88 -2.96 -1.98
N MET A 24 -5.13 -1.87 -1.77
CA MET A 24 -3.73 -1.93 -1.29
C MET A 24 -3.66 -2.44 0.17
N GLY A 25 -4.66 -2.09 0.97
CA GLY A 25 -4.70 -2.34 2.41
C GLY A 25 -5.20 -3.73 2.80
N MET A 26 -6.08 -4.36 2.03
CA MET A 26 -6.67 -5.69 2.29
C MET A 26 -5.72 -6.91 2.26
N PRO A 27 -4.66 -6.99 1.42
CA PRO A 27 -3.76 -8.16 1.44
C PRO A 27 -2.97 -8.26 2.75
N PHE A 28 -2.71 -7.14 3.43
CA PHE A 28 -2.01 -7.10 4.71
C PHE A 28 -2.78 -7.78 5.85
N PRO A 29 -4.04 -7.41 6.20
CA PRO A 29 -4.84 -8.10 7.21
C PRO A 29 -5.23 -9.52 6.78
N GLN A 30 -5.38 -9.82 5.48
CA GLN A 30 -5.60 -11.19 5.01
C GLN A 30 -4.36 -12.08 5.23
N GLY A 31 -3.16 -11.58 4.94
CA GLY A 31 -1.90 -12.23 5.27
C GLY A 31 -1.70 -12.37 6.78
N LEU A 32 -2.01 -11.32 7.53
CA LEU A 32 -1.93 -11.29 9.00
C LEU A 32 -2.83 -12.35 9.65
N ARG A 33 -4.04 -12.59 9.12
CA ARG A 33 -4.93 -13.67 9.58
C ARG A 33 -4.38 -15.08 9.34
N ARG A 34 -3.43 -15.24 8.41
CA ARG A 34 -2.71 -16.49 8.17
C ARG A 34 -1.47 -16.62 9.06
N THR A 35 -0.94 -15.51 9.59
CA THR A 35 0.16 -15.50 10.57
C THR A 35 -0.35 -15.78 11.98
N GLY A 36 0.46 -16.45 12.82
CA GLY A 36 0.06 -16.89 14.16
C GLY A 36 -0.46 -18.34 14.25
N LYS A 37 -0.59 -19.06 13.13
CA LYS A 37 -0.71 -20.52 13.10
C LYS A 37 0.63 -21.12 12.67
N GLY A 38 1.46 -21.59 13.61
CA GLY A 38 2.78 -22.21 13.34
C GLY A 38 3.99 -21.34 13.69
N SER A 39 5.10 -21.49 12.95
CA SER A 39 6.40 -20.83 13.21
C SER A 39 6.48 -19.34 12.80
N LEU A 40 5.39 -18.78 12.27
CA LEU A 40 5.35 -17.39 11.83
C LEU A 40 5.26 -16.42 13.02
N PRO A 41 5.95 -15.26 12.99
CA PRO A 41 5.87 -14.23 14.01
C PRO A 41 4.45 -13.83 14.41
N ALA A 42 4.29 -13.33 15.64
CA ALA A 42 2.99 -12.89 16.13
C ALA A 42 2.46 -11.67 15.34
N PRO A 43 1.12 -11.48 15.25
CA PRO A 43 0.51 -10.37 14.52
C PRO A 43 1.07 -8.96 14.81
N PRO A 44 1.49 -8.60 16.05
CA PRO A 44 2.07 -7.28 16.34
C PRO A 44 3.37 -6.98 15.57
N PHE A 45 4.17 -8.00 15.25
CA PHE A 45 5.43 -7.83 14.49
C PHE A 45 5.17 -7.28 13.08
N TYR A 46 4.17 -7.86 12.40
CA TYR A 46 3.79 -7.43 11.07
C TYR A 46 3.19 -6.02 11.06
N TRP A 47 2.44 -5.64 12.09
CA TRP A 47 1.99 -4.26 12.29
C TRP A 47 3.15 -3.27 12.39
N GLY A 48 4.20 -3.61 13.15
CA GLY A 48 5.42 -2.82 13.22
C GLY A 48 6.11 -2.70 11.85
N LEU A 49 6.20 -3.81 11.10
CA LEU A 49 6.78 -3.82 9.75
C LEU A 49 6.00 -2.92 8.78
N ASN A 50 4.67 -2.93 8.84
CA ASN A 50 3.83 -2.05 8.01
C ASN A 50 4.12 -0.57 8.32
N GLY A 51 4.19 -0.19 9.59
CA GLY A 51 4.54 1.17 9.99
C GLY A 51 5.91 1.62 9.47
N ILE A 52 6.94 0.75 9.60
CA ILE A 52 8.29 1.05 9.08
C ILE A 52 8.26 1.21 7.56
N MET A 53 7.58 0.32 6.84
CA MET A 53 7.49 0.37 5.38
C MET A 53 6.75 1.61 4.88
N SER A 54 5.75 2.12 5.61
CA SER A 54 5.09 3.39 5.26
C SER A 54 6.04 4.59 5.39
N VAL A 55 6.87 4.63 6.44
CA VAL A 55 7.85 5.70 6.62
C VAL A 55 8.96 5.59 5.56
N VAL A 56 9.55 4.41 5.39
CA VAL A 56 10.60 4.18 4.40
C VAL A 56 10.09 4.42 2.98
N GLY A 57 8.89 3.95 2.66
CA GLY A 57 8.26 4.13 1.35
C GLY A 57 7.97 5.59 1.04
N SER A 58 7.42 6.36 1.98
CA SER A 58 7.16 7.79 1.78
C SER A 58 8.44 8.61 1.60
N VAL A 59 9.42 8.44 2.49
CA VAL A 59 10.71 9.14 2.41
C VAL A 59 11.46 8.72 1.14
N GLY A 60 11.52 7.42 0.84
CA GLY A 60 12.17 6.89 -0.35
C GLY A 60 11.55 7.42 -1.64
N THR A 61 10.21 7.49 -1.72
CA THR A 61 9.48 8.07 -2.86
C THR A 61 9.89 9.52 -3.08
N VAL A 62 9.94 10.33 -2.02
CA VAL A 62 10.34 11.74 -2.11
C VAL A 62 11.79 11.87 -2.55
N VAL A 63 12.71 11.11 -1.94
CA VAL A 63 14.14 11.14 -2.30
C VAL A 63 14.36 10.75 -3.76
N VAL A 64 13.73 9.66 -4.22
CA VAL A 64 13.84 9.22 -5.62
C VAL A 64 13.20 10.25 -6.58
N ALA A 65 12.07 10.86 -6.20
CA ALA A 65 11.44 11.91 -6.99
C ALA A 65 12.35 13.12 -7.18
N LEU A 66 13.07 13.50 -6.11
CA LEU A 66 13.98 14.65 -6.14
C LEU A 66 15.24 14.40 -6.97
N ILE A 67 15.76 13.16 -6.97
CA ILE A 67 17.02 12.83 -7.65
C ILE A 67 16.78 12.45 -9.12
N PHE A 68 15.74 11.66 -9.40
CA PHE A 68 15.50 11.03 -10.70
C PHE A 68 14.21 11.48 -11.38
N GLY A 69 13.41 12.33 -10.71
CA GLY A 69 12.12 12.79 -11.22
C GLY A 69 10.97 11.81 -10.93
N PHE A 70 9.74 12.33 -11.08
CA PHE A 70 8.51 11.61 -10.74
C PHE A 70 8.23 10.39 -11.64
N GLN A 71 8.75 10.39 -12.87
CA GLN A 71 8.56 9.28 -13.82
C GLN A 71 9.18 7.97 -13.31
N ILE A 72 10.41 8.03 -12.77
CA ILE A 72 11.10 6.86 -12.22
C ILE A 72 10.38 6.35 -10.97
N VAL A 73 9.86 7.26 -10.14
CA VAL A 73 9.06 6.91 -8.96
C VAL A 73 7.79 6.15 -9.34
N MET A 74 7.04 6.62 -10.34
CA MET A 74 5.85 5.90 -10.82
C MET A 74 6.20 4.53 -11.38
N LEU A 75 7.29 4.42 -12.13
CA LEU A 75 7.73 3.13 -12.69
C LEU A 75 8.14 2.15 -11.59
N ALA A 76 8.90 2.63 -10.60
CA ALA A 76 9.34 1.83 -9.44
C ALA A 76 8.15 1.39 -8.58
N GLY A 77 7.21 2.29 -8.29
CA GLY A 77 5.97 1.95 -7.57
C GLY A 77 5.12 0.93 -8.32
N SER A 78 4.96 1.11 -9.64
CA SER A 78 4.25 0.16 -10.51
C SER A 78 4.91 -1.22 -10.51
N ALA A 79 6.24 -1.28 -10.64
CA ALA A 79 6.99 -2.53 -10.57
C ALA A 79 6.79 -3.22 -9.20
N CYS A 80 6.84 -2.47 -8.11
CA CYS A 80 6.61 -2.99 -6.76
C CYS A 80 5.21 -3.61 -6.62
N TYR A 81 4.18 -2.94 -7.14
CA TYR A 81 2.81 -3.49 -7.19
C TYR A 81 2.69 -4.72 -8.10
N PHE A 82 3.39 -4.73 -9.22
CA PHE A 82 3.42 -5.88 -10.13
C PHE A 82 4.06 -7.10 -9.46
N PHE A 83 5.18 -6.93 -8.76
CA PHE A 83 5.80 -8.00 -7.96
C PHE A 83 4.88 -8.47 -6.83
N ALA A 84 4.18 -7.56 -6.15
CA ALA A 84 3.20 -7.93 -5.13
C ALA A 84 2.01 -8.73 -5.71
N ALA A 85 1.52 -8.36 -6.89
CA ALA A 85 0.48 -9.10 -7.62
C ALA A 85 0.97 -10.50 -8.02
N ILE A 86 2.19 -10.63 -8.50
CA ILE A 86 2.81 -11.94 -8.81
C ILE A 86 3.00 -12.78 -7.54
N ALA A 87 3.46 -12.18 -6.45
CA ALA A 87 3.69 -12.88 -5.18
C ALA A 87 2.39 -13.33 -4.50
N SER A 88 1.29 -12.60 -4.72
CA SER A 88 -0.05 -12.94 -4.21
C SER A 88 -0.82 -13.90 -5.13
N GLY A 89 -0.51 -13.93 -6.44
CA GLY A 89 -1.06 -14.87 -7.43
C GLY A 89 -0.96 -16.37 -7.06
N PRO A 90 0.12 -16.88 -6.45
CA PRO A 90 0.16 -18.28 -5.97
C PRO A 90 -0.58 -18.51 -4.65
N MET A 91 -0.95 -17.47 -3.90
CA MET A 91 -1.58 -17.57 -2.56
C MET A 91 -3.11 -17.69 -2.58
N THR A 92 -3.73 -17.66 -3.77
CA THR A 92 -5.17 -17.87 -3.99
C THR A 92 -5.56 -19.32 -4.28
N ARG A 93 -4.62 -20.28 -4.30
CA ARG A 93 -5.01 -21.71 -4.32
C ARG A 93 -5.70 -22.07 -2.99
N PRO A 94 -7.00 -22.36 -3.00
CA PRO A 94 -7.65 -22.94 -1.84
C PRO A 94 -7.25 -24.41 -1.81
N SER A 95 -6.53 -24.81 -0.77
CA SER A 95 -6.37 -26.21 -0.36
C SER A 95 -7.05 -26.38 0.98
#